data_AF-A0A4U3LZM1-F1
#
_entry.id   AF-A0A4U3LZM1-F1
#
_cell.length_a   1.000
_cell.length_b   1.000
_cell.length_c   1.000
_cell.angle_alpha   90.00
_cell.angle_beta   90.00
_cell.angle_gamma   90.00
#
_symmetry.space_group_name_H-M   'P 1'
#
loop_
_entity.id
_entity.type
_entity.pdbx_description
1 polymer ?
#
loop_
_entity_poly.entity_id
_entity_poly.type
_entity_poly.pdbx_seq_one_letter_code
_entity_poly.pdbx_strand_id
1 'polypeptide(L)'
;MVKFVRVERQADPYGFLVSAEEYLQALPRFKEELPPGAREFASDPAHYDFYGSRCVKDLTLVTVHLSDDGLHLTFGPNEWKHEGGLEVSYTEVGEFDVRLRRRGTEAAALGSLMLDEILPHSLGCSHEFVFTGGSVRIVSGDLSARWMDAVAEDAASRHLLLGPAAGDQVVDHQHHEQRRQQQHE
;
A
#
# COMPACT_ATOMS: atom_id res chain seq x y z
N MET A 1 -23.97 -4.89 -0.22
CA MET A 1 -22.78 -5.50 0.41
C MET A 1 -22.84 -5.15 1.88
N VAL A 2 -22.74 -6.15 2.76
CA VAL A 2 -22.60 -5.91 4.21
C VAL A 2 -21.16 -5.46 4.46
N LYS A 3 -20.97 -4.50 5.37
CA LYS A 3 -19.67 -4.00 5.80
C LYS A 3 -19.67 -4.01 7.32
N PHE A 4 -18.69 -4.65 7.92
CA PHE A 4 -18.54 -4.78 9.37
C PHE A 4 -17.45 -3.87 9.91
N VAL A 5 -16.44 -3.57 9.11
CA VAL A 5 -15.38 -2.65 9.54
C VAL A 5 -15.85 -1.21 9.54
N ARG A 6 -15.57 -0.50 10.63
CA ARG A 6 -16.00 0.89 10.81
C ARG A 6 -14.81 1.83 10.76
N VAL A 7 -14.84 2.73 9.77
CA VAL A 7 -13.88 3.82 9.67
C VAL A 7 -14.58 5.15 9.38
N GLU A 8 -14.68 5.99 10.41
CA GLU A 8 -15.47 7.22 10.38
C GLU A 8 -14.59 8.43 10.75
N ARG A 9 -14.60 9.46 9.90
CA ARG A 9 -13.93 10.72 10.23
C ARG A 9 -14.65 11.38 11.40
N GLN A 10 -13.90 11.78 12.41
CA GLN A 10 -14.42 12.49 13.57
C GLN A 10 -14.47 14.01 13.29
N ALA A 11 -15.20 14.73 14.14
CA ALA A 11 -15.26 16.19 14.10
C ALA A 11 -13.91 16.86 14.44
N ASP A 12 -13.03 16.15 15.16
CA ASP A 12 -11.63 16.53 15.32
C ASP A 12 -10.93 16.52 13.95
N PRO A 13 -10.23 17.61 13.55
CA PRO A 13 -9.50 17.66 12.29
C PRO A 13 -8.57 16.47 12.04
N TYR A 14 -8.07 15.82 13.09
CA TYR A 14 -7.07 14.74 13.01
C TYR A 14 -7.60 13.33 13.32
N GLY A 15 -8.87 13.18 13.72
CA GLY A 15 -9.38 11.92 14.24
C GLY A 15 -10.13 11.05 13.23
N PHE A 16 -9.83 9.75 13.22
CA PHE A 16 -10.72 8.71 12.70
C PHE A 16 -11.12 7.77 13.84
N LEU A 17 -12.41 7.43 13.91
CA LEU A 17 -12.84 6.24 14.64
C LEU A 17 -12.55 5.04 13.75
N VAL A 18 -11.76 4.09 14.26
CA VAL A 18 -11.39 2.86 13.57
C VAL A 18 -11.76 1.70 14.48
N SER A 19 -12.63 0.80 14.02
CA SER A 19 -13.04 -0.38 14.79
C SER A 19 -13.23 -1.61 13.90
N ALA A 20 -12.63 -2.72 14.33
CA ALA A 20 -12.80 -4.06 13.77
C ALA A 20 -13.77 -4.93 14.61
N GLU A 21 -14.38 -4.38 15.66
CA GLU A 21 -15.12 -5.17 16.65
C GLU A 21 -16.27 -5.98 16.03
N GLU A 22 -17.11 -5.33 15.21
CA GLU A 22 -18.21 -5.99 14.52
C GLU A 22 -17.71 -7.05 13.52
N TYR A 23 -16.58 -6.80 12.86
CA TYR A 23 -15.95 -7.76 11.96
C TYR A 23 -15.46 -8.99 12.72
N LEU A 24 -14.75 -8.80 13.83
CA LEU A 24 -14.26 -9.89 14.68
C LEU A 24 -15.40 -10.72 15.30
N GLN A 25 -16.52 -10.08 15.65
CA GLN A 25 -17.72 -10.78 16.12
C GLN A 25 -18.42 -11.58 15.00
N ALA A 26 -18.36 -11.09 13.76
CA ALA A 26 -18.98 -11.73 12.61
C ALA A 26 -18.10 -12.85 12.01
N LEU A 27 -16.78 -12.72 12.05
CA LEU A 27 -15.80 -13.62 11.42
C LEU A 27 -16.07 -15.11 11.72
N PRO A 28 -16.36 -15.55 12.96
CA PRO A 28 -16.68 -16.96 13.22
C PRO A 28 -17.87 -17.52 12.43
N ARG A 29 -18.77 -16.66 11.92
CA ARG A 29 -19.96 -17.07 11.18
C ARG A 29 -19.66 -17.45 9.73
N PHE A 30 -18.59 -16.91 9.15
CA PHE A 30 -18.30 -17.06 7.72
C PHE A 30 -16.85 -17.48 7.42
N LYS A 31 -15.95 -17.53 8.41
CA LYS A 31 -14.54 -17.86 8.17
C LYS A 31 -14.32 -19.22 7.48
N GLU A 32 -15.24 -20.18 7.67
CA GLU A 32 -15.16 -21.49 7.00
C GLU A 32 -15.58 -21.46 5.53
N GLU A 33 -16.20 -20.38 5.08
CA GLU A 33 -16.49 -20.10 3.67
C GLU A 33 -15.31 -19.41 2.97
N LEU A 34 -14.31 -18.94 3.73
CA LEU A 34 -13.12 -18.32 3.16
C LEU A 34 -12.15 -19.39 2.64
N PRO A 35 -11.47 -19.11 1.51
CA PRO A 35 -10.31 -19.86 1.06
C PRO A 35 -9.23 -19.99 2.15
N PRO A 36 -8.37 -21.03 2.14
CA PRO A 36 -7.43 -21.31 3.21
C PRO A 36 -6.53 -20.12 3.60
N GLY A 37 -5.92 -19.44 2.63
CA GLY A 37 -4.99 -18.35 2.92
C GLY A 37 -5.71 -17.07 3.37
N ALA A 38 -6.84 -16.75 2.75
CA ALA A 38 -7.73 -15.68 3.20
C ALA A 38 -8.23 -15.91 4.65
N ARG A 39 -8.57 -17.16 5.00
CA ARG A 39 -8.99 -17.54 6.35
C ARG A 39 -7.86 -17.39 7.36
N GLU A 40 -6.66 -17.86 7.02
CA GLU A 40 -5.47 -17.74 7.87
C GLU A 40 -5.18 -16.27 8.18
N PHE A 41 -5.11 -15.43 7.15
CA PHE A 41 -4.83 -14.02 7.30
C PHE A 41 -5.92 -13.27 8.08
N ALA A 42 -7.20 -13.49 7.75
CA ALA A 42 -8.31 -12.85 8.46
C ALA A 42 -8.45 -13.28 9.92
N SER A 43 -7.94 -14.46 10.28
CA SER A 43 -8.07 -15.03 11.63
C SER A 43 -6.83 -14.82 12.51
N ASP A 44 -5.76 -14.20 11.99
CA ASP A 44 -4.58 -13.90 12.80
C ASP A 44 -4.94 -12.88 13.90
N PRO A 45 -4.83 -13.25 15.19
CA PRO A 45 -5.17 -12.34 16.29
C PRO A 45 -4.28 -11.09 16.33
N ALA A 46 -3.04 -11.14 15.82
CA ALA A 46 -2.14 -10.00 15.80
C ALA A 46 -2.56 -8.93 14.76
N HIS A 47 -3.31 -9.33 13.74
CA HIS A 47 -3.70 -8.48 12.62
C HIS A 47 -4.58 -7.29 13.05
N TYR A 48 -5.44 -7.50 14.06
CA TYR A 48 -6.34 -6.48 14.63
C TYR A 48 -5.90 -5.98 16.02
N ASP A 49 -4.73 -6.38 16.51
CA ASP A 49 -4.14 -5.83 17.73
C ASP A 49 -3.45 -4.49 17.40
N PHE A 50 -4.14 -3.37 17.62
CA PHE A 50 -3.62 -2.05 17.26
C PHE A 50 -2.33 -1.64 18.00
N TYR A 51 -1.95 -2.37 19.05
CA TYR A 51 -0.71 -2.16 19.80
C TYR A 51 0.44 -3.08 19.34
N GLY A 52 0.15 -4.11 18.54
CA GLY A 52 1.13 -5.06 18.03
C GLY A 52 1.87 -4.56 16.78
N SER A 53 3.07 -5.11 16.56
CA SER A 53 3.92 -4.82 15.39
C SER A 53 3.46 -5.49 14.10
N ARG A 54 2.53 -6.47 14.19
CA ARG A 54 1.93 -7.22 13.06
C ARG A 54 0.47 -6.85 12.80
N CYS A 55 0.12 -5.60 13.08
CA CYS A 55 -1.19 -5.05 12.75
C CYS A 55 -1.13 -4.26 11.45
N VAL A 56 -2.15 -4.33 10.61
CA VAL A 56 -2.17 -3.59 9.33
C VAL A 56 -2.29 -2.08 9.48
N LYS A 57 -2.78 -1.60 10.62
CA LYS A 57 -3.03 -0.17 10.84
C LYS A 57 -1.71 0.60 10.83
N ASP A 58 -1.68 1.64 10.00
CA ASP A 58 -0.59 2.58 9.73
C ASP A 58 0.46 2.11 8.72
N LEU A 59 0.26 0.93 8.10
CA LEU A 59 1.04 0.54 6.93
C LEU A 59 0.76 1.47 5.73
N THR A 60 1.71 1.56 4.79
CA THR A 60 1.55 2.35 3.55
C THR A 60 1.67 1.46 2.34
N LEU A 61 0.79 1.61 1.34
CA LEU A 61 0.90 0.85 0.10
C LEU A 61 2.08 1.40 -0.72
N VAL A 62 3.12 0.58 -0.92
CA VAL A 62 4.37 0.96 -1.60
C VAL A 62 4.33 0.51 -3.06
N THR A 63 3.98 -0.76 -3.30
CA THR A 63 4.00 -1.35 -4.64
C THR A 63 2.71 -2.10 -4.91
N VAL A 64 2.22 -1.95 -6.13
CA VAL A 64 1.20 -2.80 -6.74
C VAL A 64 1.83 -3.41 -7.99
N HIS A 65 1.95 -4.73 -8.03
CA HIS A 65 2.56 -5.45 -9.15
C HIS A 65 1.61 -6.53 -9.65
N LEU A 66 1.36 -6.55 -10.95
CA LEU A 66 0.57 -7.59 -11.61
C LEU A 66 1.52 -8.42 -12.48
N SER A 67 1.50 -9.73 -12.27
CA SER A 67 2.28 -10.71 -13.01
C SER A 67 1.43 -11.92 -13.40
N ASP A 68 2.02 -12.85 -14.15
CA ASP A 68 1.33 -14.06 -14.63
C ASP A 68 0.83 -14.96 -13.49
N ASP A 69 1.43 -14.87 -12.30
CA ASP A 69 1.07 -15.59 -11.08
C ASP A 69 0.03 -14.87 -10.21
N GLY A 70 -0.27 -13.58 -10.48
CA GLY A 70 -1.33 -12.84 -9.80
C GLY A 70 -1.01 -11.39 -9.49
N LEU A 71 -1.71 -10.86 -8.49
CA LEU A 71 -1.54 -9.49 -8.01
C LEU A 71 -0.75 -9.52 -6.71
N HIS A 72 0.24 -8.64 -6.59
CA HIS A 72 1.09 -8.51 -5.41
C HIS A 72 1.02 -7.07 -4.88
N LEU A 73 0.70 -6.95 -3.60
CA LEU A 73 0.71 -5.70 -2.86
C LEU A 73 1.83 -5.73 -1.84
N THR A 74 2.70 -4.72 -1.87
CA THR A 74 3.72 -4.52 -0.86
C THR A 74 3.37 -3.30 -0.03
N PHE A 75 3.32 -3.50 1.29
CA PHE A 75 3.08 -2.48 2.27
C PHE A 75 4.35 -2.20 3.08
N GLY A 76 4.74 -0.93 3.12
CA GLY A 76 5.87 -0.46 3.92
C GLY A 76 5.47 -0.23 5.39
N PRO A 77 6.39 -0.48 6.33
CA PRO A 77 6.17 -0.20 7.75
C PRO A 77 6.00 1.32 7.99
N ASN A 78 5.39 1.63 9.13
CA ASN A 78 5.54 2.95 9.76
C ASN A 78 6.73 2.88 10.72
N GLU A 79 7.63 3.88 10.64
CA GLU A 79 8.91 4.02 11.38
C GLU A 79 8.79 3.85 12.91
N TRP A 80 7.60 4.00 13.48
CA TRP A 80 7.36 4.05 14.93
C TRP A 80 6.65 2.82 15.50
N LYS A 81 6.02 1.99 14.66
CA LYS A 81 5.11 0.93 15.12
C LYS A 81 5.44 -0.46 14.57
N HIS A 82 5.94 -0.55 13.34
CA HIS A 82 6.11 -1.83 12.66
C HIS A 82 7.59 -2.16 12.54
N GLU A 83 7.94 -3.38 12.92
CA GLU A 83 9.29 -3.94 12.76
C GLU A 83 9.54 -4.39 11.31
N GLY A 84 8.52 -4.31 10.45
CA GLY A 84 8.51 -4.94 9.14
C GLY A 84 7.33 -4.55 8.27
N GLY A 85 7.45 -4.79 6.96
CA GLY A 85 6.38 -4.58 6.00
C GLY A 85 5.44 -5.79 5.87
N LEU A 86 4.41 -5.65 5.05
CA LEU A 86 3.50 -6.76 4.71
C LEU A 86 3.47 -6.95 3.20
N GLU A 87 3.63 -8.19 2.75
CA GLU A 87 3.41 -8.61 1.38
C GLU A 87 2.13 -9.43 1.30
N VAL A 88 1.23 -9.08 0.37
CA VAL A 88 0.00 -9.84 0.12
C VAL A 88 -0.07 -10.19 -1.35
N SER A 89 -0.16 -11.48 -1.65
CA SER A 89 -0.23 -12.01 -3.02
C SER A 89 -1.58 -12.67 -3.25
N TYR A 90 -2.24 -12.35 -4.36
CA TYR A 90 -3.58 -12.83 -4.71
C TYR A 90 -3.52 -13.70 -5.96
N THR A 91 -4.19 -14.84 -5.93
CA THR A 91 -4.34 -15.74 -7.08
C THR A 91 -5.72 -15.63 -7.70
N GLU A 92 -5.84 -15.90 -9.00
CA GLU A 92 -7.12 -15.87 -9.72
C GLU A 92 -7.89 -14.55 -9.52
N VAL A 93 -7.21 -13.42 -9.75
CA VAL A 93 -7.77 -12.08 -9.53
C VAL A 93 -8.86 -11.79 -10.56
N GLY A 94 -10.08 -11.58 -10.08
CA GLY A 94 -11.24 -11.23 -10.90
C GLY A 94 -11.52 -9.73 -10.96
N GLU A 95 -11.26 -9.00 -9.87
CA GLU A 95 -11.49 -7.56 -9.78
C GLU A 95 -10.38 -6.87 -8.97
N PHE A 96 -9.96 -5.68 -9.40
CA PHE A 96 -9.05 -4.79 -8.68
C PHE A 96 -9.51 -3.34 -8.85
N ASP A 97 -10.01 -2.74 -7.77
CA ASP A 97 -10.59 -1.40 -7.75
C ASP A 97 -9.86 -0.49 -6.76
N VAL A 98 -9.49 0.72 -7.20
CA VAL A 98 -8.94 1.77 -6.34
C VAL A 98 -9.89 2.96 -6.31
N ARG A 99 -10.34 3.35 -5.11
CA ARG A 99 -11.27 4.47 -4.90
C ARG A 99 -10.63 5.54 -4.02
N LEU A 100 -10.37 6.72 -4.59
CA LEU A 100 -9.81 7.85 -3.85
C LEU A 100 -10.91 8.77 -3.33
N ARG A 101 -10.79 9.24 -2.07
CA ARG A 101 -11.70 10.21 -1.44
C ARG A 101 -11.57 11.62 -2.03
N ARG A 102 -10.39 11.97 -2.56
CA ARG A 102 -10.12 13.22 -3.28
C ARG A 102 -9.57 12.90 -4.66
N ARG A 103 -9.90 13.72 -5.67
CA ARG A 103 -9.31 13.59 -7.00
C ARG A 103 -7.83 14.00 -6.95
N GLY A 104 -6.94 13.06 -7.27
CA GLY A 104 -5.49 13.17 -7.39
C GLY A 104 -4.96 11.85 -7.95
N THR A 105 -3.82 11.84 -8.63
CA THR A 105 -3.38 10.70 -9.48
C THR A 105 -2.31 9.79 -8.86
N GLU A 106 -1.96 9.95 -7.59
CA GLU A 106 -0.81 9.26 -7.00
C GLU A 106 -1.23 8.29 -5.90
N ALA A 107 -0.55 7.14 -5.78
CA ALA A 107 -0.76 6.18 -4.67
C ALA A 107 -0.51 6.82 -3.29
N ALA A 108 0.32 7.87 -3.22
CA ALA A 108 0.45 8.74 -2.05
C ALA A 108 -0.89 9.36 -1.59
N ALA A 109 -1.88 9.45 -2.48
CA ALA A 109 -3.22 9.95 -2.16
C ALA A 109 -4.04 8.98 -1.30
N LEU A 110 -3.71 7.68 -1.24
CA LEU A 110 -4.36 6.74 -0.32
C LEU A 110 -3.96 7.02 1.13
N GLY A 111 -2.71 7.41 1.38
CA GLY A 111 -2.18 7.60 2.73
C GLY A 111 -2.04 6.28 3.49
N SER A 112 -2.13 6.33 4.82
CA SER A 112 -1.96 5.16 5.69
C SER A 112 -3.19 4.26 5.72
N LEU A 113 -2.96 2.96 5.81
CA LEU A 113 -3.97 1.94 6.01
C LEU A 113 -4.59 2.08 7.40
N MET A 114 -5.92 2.17 7.46
CA MET A 114 -6.64 2.27 8.73
C MET A 114 -7.13 0.89 9.18
N LEU A 115 -7.72 0.13 8.27
CA LEU A 115 -8.21 -1.21 8.50
C LEU A 115 -8.44 -1.93 7.18
N ASP A 116 -8.62 -3.25 7.23
CA ASP A 116 -9.06 -4.06 6.11
C ASP A 116 -10.19 -5.03 6.51
N GLU A 117 -10.84 -5.61 5.51
CA GLU A 117 -11.96 -6.54 5.65
C GLU A 117 -11.87 -7.62 4.59
N ILE A 118 -12.04 -8.89 4.98
CA ILE A 118 -12.15 -10.02 4.05
C ILE A 118 -13.49 -10.70 4.22
N LEU A 119 -14.22 -10.84 3.11
CA LEU A 119 -15.53 -11.49 3.08
C LEU A 119 -15.55 -12.62 2.05
N PRO A 120 -16.37 -13.65 2.24
CA PRO A 120 -16.60 -14.66 1.20
C PRO A 120 -17.12 -14.03 -0.09
N HIS A 121 -16.66 -14.56 -1.21
CA HIS A 121 -17.11 -14.16 -2.54
C HIS A 121 -17.28 -15.40 -3.42
N SER A 122 -18.11 -15.32 -4.47
CA SER A 122 -18.34 -16.47 -5.37
C SER A 122 -17.08 -16.95 -6.09
N LEU A 123 -16.07 -16.09 -6.23
CA LEU A 123 -14.75 -16.45 -6.77
C LEU A 123 -13.84 -17.10 -5.71
N GLY A 124 -14.03 -16.75 -4.44
CA GLY A 124 -13.12 -17.08 -3.33
C GLY A 124 -13.33 -16.09 -2.19
N CYS A 125 -12.70 -14.93 -2.27
CA CYS A 125 -12.89 -13.85 -1.30
C CYS A 125 -12.94 -12.47 -1.96
N SER A 126 -13.43 -11.49 -1.20
CA SER A 126 -13.21 -10.08 -1.48
C SER A 126 -12.47 -9.44 -0.31
N HIS A 127 -11.40 -8.73 -0.61
CA HIS A 127 -10.55 -8.04 0.37
C HIS A 127 -10.63 -6.54 0.11
N GLU A 128 -11.13 -5.77 1.09
CA GLU A 128 -11.12 -4.31 1.03
C GLU A 128 -10.16 -3.74 2.07
N PHE A 129 -9.19 -2.95 1.61
CA PHE A 129 -8.34 -2.10 2.44
C PHE A 129 -8.91 -0.68 2.48
N VAL A 130 -9.04 -0.12 3.68
CA VAL A 130 -9.52 1.25 3.90
C VAL A 130 -8.37 2.13 4.37
N PHE A 131 -8.00 3.12 3.56
CA PHE A 131 -6.93 4.07 3.83
C PHE A 131 -7.49 5.46 4.17
N THR A 132 -6.67 6.32 4.81
CA THR A 132 -7.08 7.69 5.19
C THR A 132 -7.61 8.51 4.01
N GLY A 133 -7.10 8.24 2.81
CA GLY A 133 -7.46 8.91 1.56
C GLY A 133 -8.27 8.09 0.56
N GLY A 134 -8.67 6.85 0.86
CA GLY A 134 -9.40 6.01 -0.10
C GLY A 134 -9.63 4.56 0.34
N SER A 135 -9.92 3.69 -0.62
CA SER A 135 -9.93 2.25 -0.44
C SER A 135 -9.37 1.53 -1.67
N VAL A 136 -8.86 0.31 -1.43
CA VAL A 136 -8.50 -0.65 -2.48
C VAL A 136 -9.34 -1.89 -2.24
N ARG A 137 -9.99 -2.41 -3.27
CA ARG A 137 -10.77 -3.64 -3.21
C ARG A 137 -10.25 -4.64 -4.22
N ILE A 138 -10.07 -5.88 -3.79
CA ILE A 138 -9.66 -7.00 -4.63
C ILE A 138 -10.71 -8.11 -4.50
N VAL A 139 -11.01 -8.78 -5.61
CA VAL A 139 -11.75 -10.05 -5.62
C VAL A 139 -10.83 -11.09 -6.23
N SER A 140 -10.60 -12.19 -5.51
CA SER A 140 -9.64 -13.23 -5.89
C SER A 140 -10.10 -14.63 -5.48
N GLY A 141 -9.44 -15.66 -6.01
CA GLY A 141 -9.66 -17.05 -5.62
C GLY A 141 -9.12 -17.37 -4.22
N ASP A 142 -7.94 -16.86 -3.90
CA ASP A 142 -7.35 -16.88 -2.56
C ASP A 142 -6.31 -15.74 -2.43
N LEU A 143 -5.67 -15.64 -1.28
CA LEU A 143 -4.49 -14.83 -1.03
C LEU A 143 -3.48 -15.57 -0.15
N SER A 144 -2.22 -15.15 -0.20
CA SER A 144 -1.23 -15.47 0.82
C SER A 144 -0.59 -14.17 1.32
N ALA A 145 -0.21 -14.15 2.59
CA ALA A 145 0.33 -12.96 3.22
C ALA A 145 1.57 -13.29 4.05
N ARG A 146 2.56 -12.40 3.99
CA ARG A 146 3.83 -12.55 4.69
C ARG A 146 4.27 -11.21 5.28
N TRP A 147 4.48 -11.20 6.60
CA TRP A 147 5.24 -10.13 7.24
C TRP A 147 6.71 -10.26 6.85
N MET A 148 7.29 -9.18 6.34
CA MET A 148 8.71 -9.10 6.00
C MET A 148 9.45 -8.39 7.12
N ASP A 149 10.62 -8.88 7.50
CA ASP A 149 11.49 -8.14 8.42
C ASP A 149 11.84 -6.78 7.81
N ALA A 150 12.09 -5.77 8.65
CA ALA A 150 12.67 -4.52 8.17
C ALA A 150 13.95 -4.85 7.41
N VAL A 151 13.99 -4.48 6.12
CA VAL A 151 15.27 -4.37 5.43
C VAL A 151 16.10 -3.38 6.22
N ALA A 152 17.21 -3.85 6.81
CA ALA A 152 18.24 -2.94 7.28
C ALA A 152 18.57 -2.03 6.09
N GLU A 153 18.34 -0.72 6.24
CA GLU A 153 18.61 0.22 5.15
C GLU A 153 20.08 0.06 4.73
N ASP A 154 20.32 -0.53 3.55
CA ASP A 154 21.56 -0.26 2.86
C ASP A 154 21.36 1.08 2.14
N ALA A 155 22.08 2.10 2.63
CA ALA A 155 21.97 3.50 2.23
C ALA A 155 22.24 3.76 0.72
N ALA A 156 22.51 2.73 -0.06
CA ALA A 156 22.72 2.77 -1.50
C ALA A 156 21.45 2.70 -2.36
N SER A 157 20.28 2.30 -1.82
CA SER A 157 19.08 2.03 -2.66
C SER A 157 18.16 3.24 -2.91
N ARG A 158 18.56 4.45 -2.50
CA ARG A 158 17.82 5.69 -2.82
C ARG A 158 18.11 6.24 -4.23
N HIS A 159 18.64 5.45 -5.15
CA HIS A 159 18.95 5.94 -6.50
C HIS A 159 18.58 4.98 -7.63
N LEU A 160 17.98 5.59 -8.67
CA LEU A 160 17.64 5.10 -10.02
C LEU A 160 16.29 4.36 -10.15
N LEU A 161 15.33 4.79 -11.01
CA LEU A 161 15.46 5.05 -12.44
C LEU A 161 14.43 6.07 -13.00
N LEU A 162 14.91 7.19 -13.52
CA LEU A 162 14.38 7.82 -14.74
C LEU A 162 15.57 7.94 -15.69
N GLY A 163 15.61 7.10 -16.72
CA GLY A 163 16.49 7.26 -17.89
C GLY A 163 15.71 7.85 -19.09
N PRO A 164 16.37 8.17 -20.23
CA PRO A 164 17.64 7.60 -20.67
C PRO A 164 18.74 8.62 -21.02
N ALA A 165 19.94 8.06 -21.14
CA ALA A 165 21.15 8.72 -21.62
C ALA A 165 21.09 9.05 -23.12
N ALA A 166 21.55 10.25 -23.47
CA ALA A 166 22.22 10.58 -24.71
C ALA A 166 23.29 11.62 -24.29
N GLY A 167 24.57 11.28 -24.32
CA GLY A 167 25.35 11.40 -25.54
C GLY A 167 26.40 12.49 -25.30
N ASP A 168 27.53 12.04 -24.76
CA ASP A 168 28.89 12.50 -25.00
C ASP A 168 29.07 13.85 -25.74
N GLN A 169 29.73 14.82 -25.11
CA GLN A 169 31.00 15.40 -25.59
C GLN A 169 31.55 16.40 -24.56
N VAL A 170 32.65 16.01 -23.95
CA VAL A 170 33.62 16.88 -23.29
C VAL A 170 34.36 17.67 -24.36
N VAL A 171 34.37 19.01 -24.28
CA VAL A 171 35.51 19.81 -24.75
C VAL A 171 35.79 20.92 -23.74
N ASP A 172 36.86 20.71 -22.99
CA ASP A 172 37.59 21.72 -22.24
C ASP A 172 38.37 22.59 -23.23
N HIS A 173 38.17 23.91 -23.20
CA HIS A 173 39.19 24.88 -23.61
C HIS A 173 39.00 26.22 -22.89
N GLN A 174 39.90 26.46 -21.95
CA GLN A 174 40.23 27.80 -21.48
C GLN A 174 40.76 28.70 -22.61
N HIS A 175 40.52 30.00 -22.45
CA HIS A 175 41.22 31.15 -23.06
C HIS A 175 41.16 31.33 -24.59
N HIS A 176 40.32 32.27 -25.05
CA HIS A 176 40.79 33.45 -25.80
C HIS A 176 39.64 34.48 -26.04
N GLU A 177 39.95 35.74 -25.75
CA GLU A 177 39.40 36.95 -26.40
C GLU A 177 37.88 37.22 -26.42
N GLN A 178 37.42 37.99 -25.43
CA GLN A 178 36.40 39.02 -25.68
C GLN A 178 36.88 40.38 -25.18
N ARG A 179 37.88 40.93 -25.86
CA ARG A 179 37.96 42.37 -26.08
C ARG A 179 37.32 42.67 -27.43
N ARG A 180 36.15 43.31 -27.41
CA ARG A 180 35.76 44.49 -28.21
C ARG A 180 34.26 44.45 -28.55
N GLN A 181 33.62 45.56 -28.18
CA GLN A 181 32.42 46.14 -28.80
C GLN A 181 31.06 45.49 -28.49
N GLN A 182 30.42 46.03 -27.46
CA GLN A 182 29.23 46.91 -27.56
C GLN A 182 29.25 47.74 -26.26
N GLN A 183 29.56 49.05 -26.21
CA GLN A 183 28.94 50.18 -26.90
C GLN A 183 27.41 50.08 -26.89
N HIS A 184 26.78 50.46 -25.79
CA HIS A 184 25.89 51.63 -25.69
C HIS A 184 25.33 51.71 -24.25
N GLU A 185 25.46 52.92 -23.70
CA GLU A 185 24.70 53.50 -22.56
C GLU A 185 25.09 53.08 -21.13
#